data_AF-A0A918DJ90-F1
#
_entry.id   AF-A0A918DJ90-F1
#
_cell.length_a   1.000
_cell.length_b   1.000
_cell.length_c   1.000
_cell.angle_alpha   90.00
_cell.angle_beta   90.00
_cell.angle_gamma   90.00
#
_symmetry.space_group_name_H-M   'P 1'
#
loop_
_entity.id
_entity.type
_entity.pdbx_description
1 polymer ?
#
loop_
_entity_poly.entity_id
_entity_poly.type
_entity_poly.pdbx_seq_one_letter_code
_entity_poly.pdbx_strand_id
1 'polypeptide(L)' 'MHFDSWSAFWAMGGYGFYVWLAFGVSGVALVLLIVQSVRARRHLQKSWQTEQARKQRIAASRARQQSNSKLAEEVD' A
#
# COMPACT_ATOMS: atom_id res chain seq x y z
N MET A 1 -0.12 48.09 18.75
CA MET A 1 -0.91 46.90 18.35
C MET A 1 -0.20 46.40 17.09
N HIS A 2 0.70 45.42 17.21
CA HIS A 2 1.70 45.06 16.18
C HIS A 2 1.50 43.63 15.64
N PHE A 3 0.27 43.12 15.77
CA PHE A 3 -0.14 41.80 15.26
C PHE A 3 -1.23 41.91 14.19
N ASP A 4 -1.32 43.05 13.52
CA ASP A 4 -1.95 43.17 12.22
C ASP A 4 -0.87 42.78 11.21
N SER A 5 -0.78 41.57 10.66
CA SER A 5 -1.89 40.83 10.12
C SER A 5 -1.31 39.50 9.62
N TRP A 6 -1.76 38.38 10.15
CA TRP A 6 -1.58 37.08 9.47
C TRP A 6 -2.08 37.17 8.01
N SER A 7 -3.10 38.00 7.80
CA SER A 7 -3.61 38.44 6.50
C SER A 7 -2.56 39.19 5.62
N ALA A 8 -1.73 40.07 6.18
CA ALA A 8 -0.71 40.81 5.41
C ALA A 8 0.44 39.91 4.94
N PHE A 9 0.72 38.81 5.64
CA PHE A 9 1.67 37.79 5.17
C PHE A 9 1.17 37.06 3.92
N TRP A 10 -0.14 36.87 3.81
CA TRP A 10 -0.78 36.32 2.61
C TRP A 10 -1.00 37.39 1.53
N ALA A 11 -1.18 38.65 1.94
CA ALA A 11 -1.60 39.76 1.09
C ALA A 11 -0.50 40.80 0.80
N MET A 12 0.78 40.56 1.11
CA MET A 12 1.89 41.52 0.94
C MET A 12 2.28 41.85 -0.51
N GLY A 13 1.36 41.71 -1.48
CA GLY A 13 1.61 42.09 -2.87
C GLY A 13 2.18 40.96 -3.74
N GLY A 14 1.58 39.77 -3.67
CA GLY A 14 1.74 38.73 -4.70
C GLY A 14 2.63 37.53 -4.34
N TYR A 15 3.54 37.64 -3.37
CA TYR A 15 4.53 36.58 -3.09
C TYR A 15 4.03 35.40 -2.22
N GLY A 16 3.09 35.64 -1.30
CA GLY A 16 2.57 34.59 -0.40
C GLY A 16 1.90 33.43 -1.14
N PHE A 17 1.25 33.72 -2.27
CA PHE A 17 0.62 32.71 -3.12
C PHE A 17 1.64 31.75 -3.75
N TYR A 18 2.80 32.25 -4.20
CA TYR A 18 3.86 31.43 -4.77
C TYR A 18 4.52 30.53 -3.72
N VAL A 19 4.77 31.06 -2.52
CA VAL A 19 5.31 30.26 -1.41
C VAL A 19 4.34 29.14 -1.08
N TRP A 20 3.04 29.44 -1.01
CA TRP A 20 2.06 28.43 -0.64
C TRP A 20 1.82 27.38 -1.73
N LEU A 21 1.91 27.77 -3.00
CA LEU A 21 1.98 26.83 -4.12
C LEU A 21 3.25 25.96 -4.06
N ALA A 22 4.42 26.53 -3.80
CA ALA A 22 5.67 25.77 -3.72
C ALA A 22 5.66 24.75 -2.57
N PHE A 23 5.18 25.16 -1.38
CA PHE A 23 4.96 24.27 -0.25
C PHE A 23 3.86 23.24 -0.54
N GLY A 24 2.77 23.65 -1.19
CA GLY A 24 1.69 22.75 -1.59
C GLY A 24 2.16 21.68 -2.58
N VAL A 25 2.89 22.06 -3.63
CA VAL A 25 3.49 21.15 -4.61
C VAL A 25 4.49 20.21 -3.95
N SER A 26 5.34 20.72 -3.05
CA SER A 26 6.30 19.89 -2.31
C SER A 26 5.58 18.90 -1.39
N GLY A 27 4.52 19.34 -0.68
CA GLY A 27 3.68 18.49 0.14
C GLY A 27 2.96 17.42 -0.68
N VAL A 28 2.40 17.79 -1.84
CA VAL A 28 1.77 16.86 -2.78
C VAL A 28 2.77 15.84 -3.29
N ALA A 29 4.00 16.23 -3.63
CA ALA A 29 5.04 15.30 -4.03
C ALA A 29 5.38 14.30 -2.93
N LEU A 30 5.48 14.76 -1.67
CA LEU A 30 5.72 13.89 -0.52
C LEU A 30 4.57 12.92 -0.29
N VAL A 31 3.32 13.41 -0.35
CA VAL A 31 2.11 12.59 -0.22
C VAL A 31 2.04 11.56 -1.34
N LEU A 32 2.33 11.94 -2.58
CA LEU A 32 2.39 11.01 -3.71
C LEU A 32 3.43 9.93 -3.48
N LEU A 33 4.62 10.28 -2.98
CA LEU A 33 5.68 9.33 -2.67
C LEU A 33 5.25 8.35 -1.56
N ILE A 34 4.64 8.85 -0.49
CA ILE A 34 4.10 8.01 0.59
C ILE A 34 3.01 7.08 0.04
N VAL A 35 2.07 7.61 -0.74
CA VAL A 35 0.98 6.84 -1.34
C VAL A 35 1.53 5.76 -2.27
N GLN A 36 2.53 6.07 -3.09
CA GLN A 36 3.20 5.09 -3.94
C GLN A 36 3.91 4.01 -3.13
N SER A 37 4.65 4.39 -2.09
CA SER A 37 5.32 3.45 -1.19
C SER A 37 4.33 2.50 -0.49
N VAL A 38 3.23 3.04 0.04
CA VAL A 38 2.17 2.25 0.66
C VAL A 38 1.46 1.36 -0.37
N ARG A 39 1.19 1.87 -1.57
CA ARG A 39 0.59 1.08 -2.65
C ARG A 39 1.50 -0.04 -3.12
N ALA A 40 2.80 0.20 -3.27
CA ALA A 40 3.78 -0.82 -3.64
C ALA A 40 3.82 -1.94 -2.58
N ARG A 41 3.84 -1.57 -1.31
CA ARG A 41 3.79 -2.53 -0.19
C ARG A 41 2.50 -3.36 -0.17
N ARG A 42 1.36 -2.74 -0.48
CA ARG A 42 0.06 -3.42 -0.58
C ARG A 42 -0.06 -4.28 -1.83
N HIS A 43 0.53 -3.88 -2.95
CA HIS A 43 0.57 -4.66 -4.19
C HIS A 43 1.35 -5.97 -3.99
N LEU A 44 2.47 -5.90 -3.26
CA LEU A 44 3.18 -7.09 -2.82
C LEU A 44 2.26 -7.96 -1.95
N GLN A 45 1.59 -7.43 -0.93
CA GLN A 45 0.71 -8.29 -0.10
C GLN A 45 -0.41 -8.99 -0.88
N LYS A 46 -1.00 -8.35 -1.89
CA LYS A 46 -2.05 -8.95 -2.73
C LYS A 46 -1.55 -10.08 -3.62
N SER A 47 -0.35 -9.98 -4.19
CA SER A 47 0.19 -11.06 -5.04
C SER A 47 0.50 -12.33 -4.24
N TRP A 48 0.84 -12.19 -2.95
CA TRP A 48 1.16 -13.34 -2.10
C TRP A 48 -0.08 -14.11 -1.65
N GLN A 49 -1.23 -13.45 -1.42
CA GLN A 49 -2.46 -14.14 -1.02
C GLN A 49 -3.02 -15.03 -2.13
N THR A 50 -2.97 -14.58 -3.38
CA THR A 50 -3.46 -15.36 -4.53
C THR A 50 -2.62 -16.61 -4.76
N GLU A 51 -1.30 -16.49 -4.64
CA GLU A 51 -0.38 -17.62 -4.82
C GLU A 51 -0.45 -18.62 -3.65
N GLN A 52 -0.61 -18.12 -2.41
CA GLN A 52 -0.83 -18.95 -1.22
C GLN A 52 -2.10 -19.80 -1.34
N ALA A 53 -3.22 -19.21 -1.75
CA ALA A 53 -4.48 -19.93 -1.92
C ALA A 53 -4.36 -21.06 -2.96
N ARG A 54 -3.58 -20.83 -4.02
CA ARG A 54 -3.32 -21.84 -5.06
C ARG A 54 -2.44 -22.99 -4.55
N LYS A 55 -1.36 -22.67 -3.82
CA LYS A 55 -0.47 -23.67 -3.21
C LYS A 55 -1.19 -24.52 -2.15
N GLN A 56 -2.04 -23.90 -1.32
CA GLN A 56 -2.81 -24.62 -0.30
C GLN A 56 -3.77 -25.66 -0.90
N ARG A 57 -4.44 -25.33 -2.02
CA ARG A 57 -5.33 -26.28 -2.72
C ARG A 57 -4.58 -27.50 -3.26
N ILE A 58 -3.40 -27.29 -3.84
CA ILE A 58 -2.57 -28.37 -4.39
C ILE A 58 -1.98 -29.24 -3.26
N ALA A 59 -1.57 -28.62 -2.15
CA ALA A 59 -1.09 -29.36 -0.98
C ALA A 59 -2.19 -30.22 -0.36
N ALA A 60 -3.42 -29.68 -0.23
CA ALA A 60 -4.56 -30.41 0.30
C ALA A 60 -4.95 -31.62 -0.57
N SER A 61 -4.92 -31.49 -1.91
CA SER A 61 -5.21 -32.62 -2.79
C SER A 61 -4.13 -33.70 -2.74
N ARG A 62 -2.84 -33.32 -2.66
CA ARG A 62 -1.71 -34.27 -2.54
C ARG A 62 -1.74 -35.04 -1.22
N ALA A 63 -2.01 -34.36 -0.10
CA ALA A 63 -2.15 -35.01 1.19
C ALA A 63 -3.30 -36.03 1.21
N ARG A 64 -4.41 -35.69 0.55
CA ARG A 64 -5.56 -36.59 0.41
C ARG A 64 -5.25 -37.80 -0.46
N GLN A 65 -4.51 -37.62 -1.55
CA GLN A 65 -4.07 -38.73 -2.41
C GLN A 65 -3.10 -39.67 -1.71
N GLN A 66 -2.11 -39.15 -0.96
CA GLN A 66 -1.19 -39.99 -0.18
C GLN A 66 -1.91 -40.76 0.92
N SER A 67 -2.88 -40.15 1.60
CA SER A 67 -3.70 -40.86 2.58
C SER A 67 -4.48 -42.00 1.91
N ASN A 68 -5.09 -41.73 0.76
CA ASN A 68 -5.91 -42.72 0.07
C ASN A 68 -5.09 -43.86 -0.54
N SER A 69 -3.85 -43.59 -0.99
CA SER A 69 -2.96 -44.65 -1.50
C SER A 69 -2.46 -45.55 -0.38
N LYS A 70 -2.11 -44.98 0.78
CA LYS A 70 -1.71 -45.77 1.96
C LYS A 70 -2.85 -46.65 2.49
N LEU A 71 -4.07 -46.11 2.51
CA LEU A 71 -5.26 -46.88 2.89
C LEU A 71 -5.54 -48.03 1.91
N ALA A 72 -5.24 -47.88 0.62
CA ALA A 72 -5.40 -48.95 -0.36
C ALA A 72 -4.34 -50.05 -0.22
N GLU A 73 -3.13 -49.71 0.23
CA GLU A 73 -2.01 -50.63 0.41
C GLU A 73 -2.08 -51.41 1.74
N GLU A 74 -2.86 -50.95 2.72
CA GLU A 74 -3.05 -51.61 4.02
C GLU A 74 -4.25 -52.57 4.06
N VAL A 75 -5.11 -52.54 3.03
CA VAL A 75 -6.34 -53.35 2.94
C VAL A 75 -6.18 -54.59 2.04
N ASP A 76 -5.07 -54.68 1.30
CA ASP A 76 -4.62 -55.86 0.52
C ASP A 76 -3.65 -56.72 1.34
#